data_AF-A0A0L7R4I7-F1
#
_entry.id   AF-A0A0L7R4I7-F1
#
_cell.length_a   1.000
_cell.length_b   1.000
_cell.length_c   1.000
_cell.angle_alpha   90.00
_cell.angle_beta   90.00
_cell.angle_gamma   90.00
#
_symmetry.space_group_name_H-M   'P 1'
#
loop_
_entity.id
_entity.type
_entity.pdbx_description
1 polymer ?
#
loop_
_entity_poly.entity_id
_entity_poly.type
_entity_poly.pdbx_seq_one_letter_code
_entity_poly.pdbx_strand_id
1 'polypeptide(L)'
;MRRFILLLISIHLAFATNGRHHRDGGFLNHVQLVHEFRCSTPQPRAVPVADLLTVGPTPDEIFYPASTVLTRCDGAGCCPDPKQICAPIGTRNVSLVFMVKHTIDRQRDRHHEVIHALEHTKCGCVDKKMIKFD
;
A
#
# COMPACT_ATOMS: atom_id res chain seq x y z
N MET A 1 -24.72 -3.79 -59.01
CA MET A 1 -24.54 -2.75 -57.96
C MET A 1 -25.00 -3.21 -56.57
N ARG A 2 -26.21 -3.77 -56.40
CA ARG A 2 -26.75 -4.22 -55.08
C ARG A 2 -25.88 -5.22 -54.31
N ARG A 3 -25.24 -6.19 -54.99
CA ARG A 3 -24.34 -7.19 -54.36
C ARG A 3 -23.04 -6.58 -53.83
N PHE A 4 -22.47 -5.59 -54.51
CA PHE A 4 -21.25 -4.89 -54.07
C PHE A 4 -21.51 -4.02 -52.84
N ILE A 5 -22.67 -3.35 -52.79
CA ILE A 5 -23.08 -2.55 -51.63
C ILE A 5 -23.24 -3.43 -50.39
N LEU A 6 -23.88 -4.60 -50.52
CA LEU A 6 -24.04 -5.54 -49.42
C LEU A 6 -22.69 -6.06 -48.89
N LEU A 7 -21.75 -6.37 -49.79
CA LEU A 7 -20.39 -6.80 -49.41
C LEU A 7 -19.64 -5.72 -48.63
N LEU A 8 -19.69 -4.47 -49.08
CA LEU A 8 -19.07 -3.35 -48.38
C LEU A 8 -19.66 -3.14 -46.99
N ILE A 9 -20.99 -3.23 -46.84
CA ILE A 9 -21.67 -3.13 -45.55
C ILE A 9 -21.21 -4.25 -44.59
N SER A 10 -21.14 -5.50 -45.07
CA SER A 10 -20.67 -6.62 -44.24
C SER A 10 -19.20 -6.49 -43.82
N ILE A 11 -18.34 -5.96 -44.70
CA ILE A 11 -16.93 -5.72 -44.40
C ILE A 11 -16.81 -4.63 -43.33
N HIS A 12 -17.52 -3.50 -43.46
CA HIS A 12 -17.52 -2.45 -42.45
C HIS A 12 -18.05 -2.92 -41.09
N LEU A 13 -19.07 -3.79 -41.06
CA LEU A 13 -19.59 -4.37 -39.82
C LEU A 13 -18.56 -5.29 -39.13
N ALA A 14 -17.81 -6.08 -39.89
CA ALA A 14 -16.74 -6.93 -39.37
C ALA A 14 -15.58 -6.11 -38.78
N PHE A 15 -15.17 -5.02 -39.43
CA PHE A 15 -14.13 -4.13 -38.91
C PHE A 15 -14.60 -3.38 -37.64
N ALA A 16 -15.87 -2.95 -37.57
CA ALA A 16 -16.43 -2.26 -36.42
C ALA A 16 -16.55 -3.16 -35.16
N THR A 17 -16.78 -4.46 -35.33
CA THR A 17 -16.89 -5.43 -34.23
C THR A 17 -15.51 -5.85 -33.70
N ASN A 18 -14.53 -6.06 -34.58
CA ASN A 18 -13.15 -6.36 -34.18
C ASN A 18 -12.48 -5.22 -33.39
N GLY A 19 -12.77 -3.96 -33.73
CA GLY A 19 -12.26 -2.80 -32.99
C GLY A 19 -12.76 -2.70 -31.55
N ARG A 20 -13.93 -3.29 -31.23
CA ARG A 20 -14.48 -3.31 -29.86
C ARG A 20 -13.86 -4.41 -29.00
N HIS A 21 -13.66 -5.61 -29.55
CA HIS A 21 -13.09 -6.75 -28.82
C HIS A 21 -11.69 -6.49 -28.25
N HIS A 22 -10.84 -5.70 -28.93
CA HIS A 22 -9.49 -5.42 -28.45
C HIS A 22 -9.47 -4.48 -27.23
N ARG A 23 -10.51 -3.64 -27.06
CA ARG A 23 -10.61 -2.71 -25.92
C ARG A 23 -10.97 -3.43 -24.63
N ASP A 24 -11.73 -4.52 -24.74
CA ASP A 24 -12.21 -5.29 -23.59
C ASP A 24 -11.14 -6.23 -23.03
N GLY A 25 -10.23 -6.75 -23.86
CA GLY A 25 -9.15 -7.63 -23.41
C GLY A 25 -8.19 -6.98 -22.40
N GLY A 26 -7.80 -5.72 -22.64
CA GLY A 26 -6.95 -4.98 -21.70
C GLY A 26 -7.64 -4.72 -20.36
N PHE A 27 -8.93 -4.42 -20.38
CA PHE A 27 -9.74 -4.27 -19.18
C PHE A 27 -9.85 -5.57 -18.38
N LEU A 28 -10.17 -6.69 -19.04
CA LEU A 28 -10.29 -7.99 -18.37
C LEU A 28 -8.97 -8.45 -17.75
N ASN A 29 -7.84 -8.26 -18.45
CA ASN A 29 -6.51 -8.57 -17.91
C ASN A 29 -6.19 -7.74 -16.67
N HIS A 30 -6.54 -6.44 -16.67
CA HIS A 30 -6.34 -5.58 -15.52
C HIS A 30 -7.20 -6.01 -14.32
N VAL A 31 -8.48 -6.32 -14.55
CA VAL A 31 -9.39 -6.84 -13.52
C VAL A 31 -8.85 -8.14 -12.92
N GLN A 32 -8.35 -9.06 -13.77
CA GLN A 32 -7.76 -10.31 -13.30
C GLN A 32 -6.52 -10.07 -12.43
N LEU A 33 -5.60 -9.21 -12.87
CA LEU A 33 -4.40 -8.86 -12.11
C LEU A 33 -4.75 -8.30 -10.71
N VAL A 34 -5.74 -7.42 -10.63
CA VAL A 34 -6.20 -6.86 -9.35
C VAL A 34 -6.84 -7.93 -8.46
N HIS A 35 -7.60 -8.87 -9.03
CA HIS A 35 -8.20 -9.98 -8.28
C HIS A 35 -7.18 -11.01 -7.79
N GLU A 36 -6.06 -11.17 -8.49
CA GLU A 36 -4.94 -12.03 -8.10
C GLU A 36 -4.10 -11.37 -6.99
N PHE A 37 -3.97 -10.04 -6.99
CA PHE A 37 -3.24 -9.30 -5.97
C PHE A 37 -4.06 -9.08 -4.69
N ARG A 38 -4.41 -10.18 -3.99
CA ARG A 38 -5.25 -10.15 -2.79
C ARG A 38 -4.51 -9.68 -1.54
N CYS A 39 -5.19 -8.89 -0.72
CA CYS A 39 -4.72 -8.51 0.61
C CYS A 39 -4.32 -9.74 1.44
N SER A 40 -3.03 -9.88 1.75
CA SER A 40 -2.51 -11.09 2.40
C SER A 40 -1.24 -10.83 3.20
N THR A 41 -0.07 -10.89 2.56
CA THR A 41 1.23 -10.82 3.23
C THR A 41 1.67 -9.38 3.42
N PRO A 42 1.93 -8.93 4.67
CA PRO A 42 2.50 -7.63 4.95
C PRO A 42 3.76 -7.34 4.12
N GLN A 43 3.90 -6.11 3.65
CA GLN A 43 5.04 -5.67 2.83
C GLN A 43 5.98 -4.80 3.66
N PRO A 44 7.31 -4.90 3.47
CA PRO A 44 8.25 -3.99 4.10
C PRO A 44 8.00 -2.54 3.67
N ARG A 45 7.98 -1.63 4.65
CA ARG A 45 7.86 -0.18 4.44
C ARG A 45 8.87 0.57 5.28
N ALA A 46 9.47 1.60 4.69
CA ALA A 46 10.25 2.57 5.44
C ALA A 46 9.30 3.41 6.28
N VAL A 47 9.53 3.44 7.59
CA VAL A 47 8.73 4.22 8.55
C VAL A 47 9.64 5.27 9.19
N PRO A 48 9.38 6.56 8.98
CA PRO A 48 10.07 7.64 9.68
C PRO A 48 9.94 7.49 11.20
N VAL A 49 10.99 7.84 11.95
CA VAL A 49 10.94 7.79 13.43
C VAL A 49 9.85 8.72 13.99
N ALA A 50 9.61 9.86 13.34
CA ALA A 50 8.55 10.80 13.74
C ALA A 50 7.16 10.15 13.79
N ASP A 51 6.88 9.19 12.90
CA ASP A 51 5.59 8.48 12.82
C ASP A 51 5.45 7.41 13.93
N LEU A 52 6.55 7.09 14.63
CA LEU A 52 6.56 6.14 15.75
C LEU A 52 6.42 6.82 17.11
N LEU A 53 6.63 8.13 17.18
CA LEU A 53 6.62 8.92 18.41
C LEU A 53 5.25 9.57 18.61
N THR A 54 4.66 9.42 19.79
CA THR A 54 3.34 10.02 20.10
C THR A 54 3.35 11.55 20.05
N VAL A 55 4.47 12.17 20.43
CA VAL A 55 4.63 13.64 20.53
C VAL A 55 5.65 14.18 19.51
N GLY A 56 6.25 13.31 18.69
CA GLY A 56 7.37 13.66 17.81
C GLY A 56 8.69 13.89 18.56
N PRO A 57 9.81 14.06 17.83
CA PRO A 57 11.11 14.39 18.43
C PRO A 57 11.15 15.87 18.85
N THR A 58 11.96 16.22 19.85
CA THR A 58 12.21 17.63 20.14
C THR A 58 13.00 18.29 18.99
N PRO A 59 12.94 19.63 18.80
CA PRO A 59 13.63 20.30 17.70
C PRO A 59 15.16 20.14 17.72
N ASP A 60 15.73 19.87 18.89
CA ASP A 60 17.16 19.67 19.06
C ASP A 60 17.59 18.21 18.92
N GLU A 61 16.66 17.25 18.91
CA GLU A 61 16.92 15.82 18.83
C GLU A 61 16.98 15.32 17.38
N ILE A 62 18.02 14.55 17.08
CA ILE A 62 18.16 13.79 15.84
C ILE A 62 18.32 12.32 16.17
N PHE A 63 17.41 11.52 15.63
CA PHE A 63 17.44 10.06 15.70
C PHE A 63 18.28 9.48 14.56
N TYR A 64 19.12 8.51 14.89
CA TYR A 64 19.87 7.71 13.93
C TYR A 64 19.64 6.22 14.18
N PRO A 65 19.20 5.46 13.16
CA PRO A 65 18.78 5.93 11.83
C PRO A 65 17.52 6.82 11.88
N ALA A 66 17.28 7.64 10.85
CA ALA A 66 16.11 8.53 10.79
C ALA A 66 14.80 7.80 10.44
N SER A 67 14.91 6.54 10.01
CA SER A 67 13.80 5.66 9.68
C SER A 67 14.15 4.22 10.03
N THR A 68 13.13 3.39 10.11
CA THR A 68 13.23 1.94 10.27
C THR A 68 12.45 1.23 9.18
N VAL A 69 12.55 -0.09 9.12
CA VAL A 69 11.73 -0.92 8.24
C VAL A 69 10.77 -1.74 9.10
N LEU A 70 9.48 -1.63 8.82
CA LEU A 70 8.43 -2.44 9.43
C LEU A 70 7.59 -3.09 8.35
N THR A 71 7.09 -4.30 8.60
CA THR A 71 6.08 -4.90 7.72
C THR A 71 4.72 -4.27 7.99
N ARG A 72 4.06 -3.79 6.93
CA ARG A 72 2.77 -3.10 6.96
C ARG A 72 1.80 -3.70 5.96
N CYS A 73 0.51 -3.52 6.18
CA CYS A 73 -0.54 -3.98 5.26
C CYS A 73 -0.83 -3.00 4.13
N ASP A 74 -0.27 -1.79 4.22
CA ASP A 74 -0.39 -0.81 3.15
C ASP A 74 0.29 -1.30 1.87
N GLY A 75 -0.49 -1.38 0.79
CA GLY A 75 -0.06 -1.96 -0.48
C GLY A 75 0.19 -3.48 -0.44
N ALA A 76 -0.33 -4.21 0.56
CA ALA A 76 -0.22 -5.68 0.63
C ALA A 76 -1.26 -6.41 -0.24
N GLY A 77 -2.17 -5.67 -0.90
CA GLY A 77 -3.14 -6.20 -1.83
C GLY A 77 -4.47 -5.44 -1.84
N CYS A 78 -5.38 -5.91 -2.68
CA CYS A 78 -6.70 -5.36 -2.89
C CYS A 78 -7.79 -6.19 -2.20
N CYS A 79 -8.90 -5.54 -1.88
CA CYS A 79 -10.11 -6.18 -1.35
C CYS A 79 -11.22 -6.16 -2.41
N PRO A 80 -12.03 -7.23 -2.51
CA PRO A 80 -13.07 -7.34 -3.52
C PRO A 80 -14.27 -6.41 -3.24
N ASP A 81 -14.58 -6.16 -1.96
CA ASP A 81 -15.64 -5.21 -1.58
C ASP A 81 -15.06 -3.80 -1.40
N PRO A 82 -15.59 -2.77 -2.10
CA PRO A 82 -15.15 -1.37 -1.95
C PRO A 82 -15.37 -0.78 -0.54
N LYS A 83 -16.20 -1.42 0.30
CA LYS A 83 -16.42 -1.06 1.70
C LYS A 83 -15.34 -1.61 2.63
N GLN A 84 -14.48 -2.50 2.13
CA GLN A 84 -13.37 -3.08 2.87
C GLN A 84 -12.07 -2.35 2.58
N ILE A 85 -11.11 -2.48 3.50
CA ILE A 85 -9.71 -2.09 3.29
C ILE A 85 -8.77 -3.21 3.72
N CYS A 86 -7.56 -3.21 3.17
CA CYS A 86 -6.51 -4.11 3.59
C CYS A 86 -5.87 -3.61 4.89
N ALA A 87 -6.10 -4.32 5.99
CA ALA A 87 -5.68 -3.91 7.33
C ALA A 87 -5.00 -5.08 8.08
N PRO A 88 -4.22 -4.79 9.13
CA PRO A 88 -3.66 -5.84 9.97
C PRO A 88 -4.77 -6.61 10.71
N ILE A 89 -4.76 -7.93 10.56
CA ILE A 89 -5.54 -8.86 11.38
C ILE A 89 -4.66 -9.64 12.36
N GLY A 90 -3.35 -9.39 12.32
CA GLY A 90 -2.36 -9.87 13.27
C GLY A 90 -1.21 -8.88 13.37
N THR A 91 -0.75 -8.63 14.58
CA THR A 91 0.36 -7.72 14.88
C THR A 91 1.29 -8.33 15.93
N ARG A 92 2.49 -7.75 16.04
CA ARG A 92 3.42 -8.01 17.13
C ARG A 92 4.12 -6.72 17.54
N ASN A 93 4.45 -6.61 18.82
CA ASN A 93 5.29 -5.53 19.31
C ASN A 93 6.76 -5.83 19.01
N VAL A 94 7.48 -4.82 18.53
CA VAL A 94 8.93 -4.86 18.32
C VAL A 94 9.58 -3.69 19.02
N SER A 95 10.79 -3.92 19.52
CA SER A 95 11.63 -2.88 20.13
C SER A 95 12.72 -2.49 19.15
N LEU A 96 12.80 -1.20 18.86
CA LEU A 96 13.75 -0.61 17.94
C LEU A 96 14.69 0.31 18.71
N VAL A 97 15.99 0.11 18.55
CA VAL A 97 16.99 0.91 19.25
C VAL A 97 17.50 1.99 18.31
N PHE A 98 17.41 3.25 18.74
CA PHE A 98 17.91 4.41 18.02
C PHE A 98 18.97 5.12 18.84
N MET A 99 19.94 5.72 18.19
CA MET A 99 20.84 6.68 18.82
C MET A 99 20.24 8.08 18.69
N VAL A 100 20.15 8.79 19.81
CA VAL A 100 19.70 10.18 19.86
C VAL A 100 20.91 11.10 19.99
N LYS A 101 20.93 12.17 19.19
CA LYS A 101 21.95 13.22 19.20
C LYS A 101 21.28 14.57 19.38
N HIS A 102 21.86 15.43 20.22
CA HIS A 102 21.40 16.81 20.39
C HIS A 102 22.22 17.76 19.51
N THR A 103 21.53 18.59 18.72
CA THR A 103 22.16 19.53 17.79
C THR A 103 22.58 20.83 18.47
N ILE A 104 21.82 21.28 19.46
CA ILE A 104 22.06 22.51 20.21
C ILE A 104 23.11 22.26 21.31
N ASP A 105 22.86 21.28 22.17
CA ASP A 105 23.81 20.88 23.22
C ASP A 105 24.71 19.72 22.73
N ARG A 106 25.77 20.07 22.00
CA ARG A 106 26.72 19.08 21.46
C ARG A 106 27.61 18.45 22.54
N GLN A 107 27.61 19.00 23.76
CA GLN A 107 28.32 18.42 24.91
C GLN A 107 27.48 17.32 25.57
N ARG A 108 26.16 17.29 25.33
CA ARG A 108 25.29 16.22 25.81
C ARG A 108 25.67 14.91 25.17
N ASP A 109 25.83 13.88 26.01
CA ASP A 109 26.18 12.55 25.54
C ASP A 109 25.09 11.96 24.64
N ARG A 110 25.57 11.29 23.58
CA ARG A 110 24.72 10.46 22.72
C ARG A 110 24.22 9.30 23.55
N HIS A 111 22.93 9.03 23.49
CA HIS A 111 22.33 7.92 24.19
C HIS A 111 21.49 7.06 23.25
N HIS A 112 21.15 5.87 23.71
CA HIS A 112 20.27 4.96 22.99
C HIS A 112 18.86 5.06 23.57
N GLU A 113 17.87 5.18 22.70
CA GLU A 113 16.46 5.16 23.04
C GLU A 113 15.78 3.96 22.40
N VAL A 114 14.90 3.30 23.16
CA VAL A 114 14.12 2.16 22.68
C VAL A 114 12.73 2.65 22.34
N ILE A 115 12.39 2.60 21.06
CA ILE A 115 11.05 2.90 20.57
C ILE A 115 10.31 1.59 20.34
N HIS A 116 9.12 1.47 20.91
CA HIS A 116 8.24 0.33 20.69
C HIS A 116 7.32 0.61 19.49
N ALA A 117 7.29 -0.31 18.54
CA ALA A 117 6.46 -0.20 17.36
C ALA A 117 5.63 -1.46 17.12
N LEU A 118 4.51 -1.29 16.41
CA LEU A 118 3.66 -2.39 15.96
C LEU A 118 4.07 -2.82 14.55
N GLU A 119 4.41 -4.10 14.43
CA GLU A 119 4.71 -4.75 13.16
C GLU A 119 3.52 -5.63 12.75
N HIS A 120 3.11 -5.57 11.48
CA HIS A 120 1.98 -6.34 10.99
C HIS A 120 2.45 -7.74 10.58
N THR A 121 1.83 -8.78 11.12
CA THR A 121 2.21 -10.18 10.83
C THR A 121 1.25 -10.87 9.87
N LYS A 122 0.02 -10.35 9.72
CA LYS A 122 -0.99 -10.86 8.79
C LYS A 122 -1.94 -9.75 8.37
N CYS A 123 -2.27 -9.67 7.08
CA CYS A 123 -3.27 -8.74 6.56
C CYS A 123 -4.56 -9.47 6.17
N GLY A 124 -5.67 -8.74 6.21
CA GLY A 124 -6.96 -9.21 5.75
C GLY A 124 -7.85 -8.05 5.35
N CYS A 125 -8.90 -8.36 4.60
CA CYS A 125 -9.94 -7.40 4.25
C CYS A 125 -10.87 -7.22 5.44
N VAL A 126 -10.93 -5.99 5.96
CA VAL A 126 -11.80 -5.61 7.08
C VAL A 126 -12.75 -4.50 6.64
N ASP A 127 -13.95 -4.47 7.20
CA ASP A 127 -14.91 -3.41 6.91
C ASP A 127 -14.43 -2.08 7.49
N LYS A 128 -14.53 -1.01 6.70
CA LYS A 128 -14.13 0.35 7.11
C LYS A 128 -14.77 0.81 8.42
N LYS A 129 -15.99 0.32 8.72
CA LYS A 129 -16.75 0.67 9.94
C LYS A 129 -16.15 0.08 11.22
N MET A 130 -15.31 -0.95 11.12
CA MET A 130 -14.71 -1.63 12.28
C MET A 130 -13.40 -0.98 12.72
N ILE A 131 -12.82 -0.10 11.91
CA ILE A 131 -11.61 0.64 12.26
C ILE A 131 -12.05 1.86 13.06
N LYS A 132 -11.99 1.76 14.38
CA LYS A 132 -12.01 2.93 15.24
C LYS A 132 -10.64 3.58 15.14
N PHE A 133 -10.61 4.81 14.65
CA PHE A 133 -9.45 5.68 14.84
C PHE A 133 -9.47 6.06 16.33
N ASP A 134 -8.58 5.44 17.11
CA ASP A 134 -8.18 5.95 18.41
C ASP A 134 -7.06 7.00 18.21
#